data_AF-A0A227JA12-F1
#
_entry.id   AF-A0A227JA12-F1
#
_cell.length_a   1.000
_cell.length_b   1.000
_cell.length_c   1.000
_cell.angle_alpha   90.00
_cell.angle_beta   90.00
_cell.angle_gamma   90.00
#
_symmetry.space_group_name_H-M   'P 1'
#
loop_
_entity.id
_entity.type
_entity.pdbx_description
1 polymer ?
#
loop_
_entity_poly.entity_id
_entity_poly.type
_entity_poly.pdbx_seq_one_letter_code
_entity_poly.pdbx_strand_id
1 'polypeptide(L)'
;GVVEAVEPRTSMLTRPDYYDGLKPVAANIDQMVIVSSVLPELSLNIIDRYLVAAETLNIAPLLVLNKVDLLEVDDRAMYEEWLKEYERIGYKVLFVSKNSGEGISDLEVQLRDRINIFVGQSGVGKSSLVNALMPELEQEVEE
;
A
#
# COMPACT_ATOMS: atom_id res chain seq x y z
N GLY A 1 -32.69 -6.40 -4.07
CA GLY A 1 -32.30 -6.00 -5.43
C GLY A 1 -31.56 -7.14 -6.08
N VAL A 2 -31.52 -7.18 -7.41
CA VAL A 2 -30.74 -8.15 -8.21
C VAL A 2 -29.73 -7.36 -9.04
N VAL A 3 -28.51 -7.86 -9.17
CA VAL A 3 -27.51 -7.28 -10.08
C VAL A 3 -27.83 -7.75 -11.49
N GLU A 4 -28.12 -6.82 -12.39
CA GLU A 4 -28.53 -7.13 -13.77
C GLU A 4 -27.38 -7.08 -14.77
N ALA A 5 -26.35 -6.27 -14.52
CA ALA A 5 -25.21 -6.09 -15.42
C ALA A 5 -23.92 -5.72 -14.67
N VAL A 6 -22.78 -5.89 -15.35
CA VAL A 6 -21.44 -5.51 -14.87
C VAL A 6 -20.75 -4.71 -15.99
N GLU A 7 -20.34 -3.49 -15.70
CA GLU A 7 -19.61 -2.63 -16.63
C GLU A 7 -18.19 -3.16 -16.92
N PRO A 8 -17.57 -2.78 -18.07
CA PRO A 8 -16.19 -3.12 -18.38
C PRO A 8 -15.23 -2.69 -17.27
N ARG A 9 -14.28 -3.56 -16.93
CA ARG A 9 -13.29 -3.29 -15.88
C ARG A 9 -12.12 -2.50 -16.43
N THR A 10 -11.69 -1.45 -15.72
CA THR A 10 -10.50 -0.66 -16.06
C THR A 10 -9.21 -1.34 -15.60
N SER A 11 -9.26 -2.07 -14.49
CA SER A 11 -8.17 -2.90 -13.99
C SER A 11 -8.71 -4.14 -13.27
N MET A 12 -7.86 -5.15 -13.09
CA MET A 12 -8.26 -6.40 -12.44
C MET A 12 -7.07 -7.03 -11.71
N LEU A 13 -7.15 -7.09 -10.38
CA LEU A 13 -6.19 -7.81 -9.56
C LEU A 13 -6.63 -9.26 -9.43
N THR A 14 -5.72 -10.19 -9.73
CA THR A 14 -5.95 -11.64 -9.58
C THR A 14 -5.03 -12.24 -8.54
N ARG A 15 -5.53 -13.18 -7.74
CA ARG A 15 -4.73 -13.99 -6.82
C ARG A 15 -4.67 -15.43 -7.35
N PRO A 16 -3.48 -16.08 -7.35
CA PRO A 16 -3.39 -17.50 -7.61
C PRO A 16 -4.09 -18.29 -6.49
N ASP A 17 -4.95 -19.20 -6.89
CA ASP A 17 -5.62 -20.19 -6.05
C ASP A 17 -5.05 -21.57 -6.40
N TYR A 18 -4.68 -22.35 -5.37
CA TYR A 18 -3.97 -23.63 -5.52
C TYR A 18 -4.74 -24.66 -6.34
N TYR A 19 -6.07 -24.56 -6.40
CA TYR A 19 -6.92 -25.52 -7.11
C TYR A 19 -7.59 -24.96 -8.37
N ASP A 20 -7.85 -23.64 -8.40
CA ASP A 20 -8.73 -23.02 -9.41
C ASP A 20 -8.02 -22.05 -10.37
N GLY A 21 -6.69 -21.95 -10.31
CA GLY A 21 -5.92 -21.02 -11.15
C GLY A 21 -6.02 -19.57 -10.65
N LEU A 22 -6.11 -18.59 -11.56
CA LEU A 22 -6.16 -17.17 -11.18
C LEU A 22 -7.60 -16.73 -10.86
N LYS A 23 -7.85 -16.27 -9.64
CA LYS A 23 -9.14 -15.69 -9.22
C LYS A 23 -9.08 -14.17 -9.15
N PRO A 24 -9.97 -13.42 -9.82
CA PRO A 24 -10.11 -11.98 -9.62
C PRO A 24 -10.50 -11.69 -8.16
N VAL A 25 -9.72 -10.85 -7.48
CA VAL A 25 -9.97 -10.44 -6.09
C VAL A 25 -10.50 -9.01 -5.99
N ALA A 26 -10.15 -8.16 -6.96
CA ALA A 26 -10.61 -6.78 -7.02
C ALA A 26 -10.53 -6.27 -8.46
N ALA A 27 -11.35 -5.26 -8.79
CA ALA A 27 -11.40 -4.63 -10.09
C ALA A 27 -11.55 -3.11 -9.94
N ASN A 28 -11.22 -2.38 -11.00
CA ASN A 28 -11.32 -0.91 -11.06
C ASN A 28 -10.48 -0.20 -9.99
N ILE A 29 -9.28 -0.72 -9.71
CA ILE A 29 -8.28 -0.10 -8.86
C ILE A 29 -7.49 0.93 -9.68
N ASP A 30 -7.32 2.14 -9.14
CA ASP A 30 -6.54 3.22 -9.75
C ASP A 30 -5.10 3.28 -9.19
N GLN A 31 -4.92 2.93 -7.91
CA GLN A 31 -3.64 3.04 -7.22
C GLN A 31 -3.36 1.86 -6.29
N MET A 32 -2.11 1.40 -6.30
CA MET A 32 -1.57 0.36 -5.42
C MET A 32 -0.65 1.00 -4.37
N VAL A 33 -1.12 1.03 -3.13
CA VAL A 33 -0.38 1.54 -1.98
C VAL A 33 0.46 0.39 -1.41
N ILE A 34 1.76 0.41 -1.70
CA ILE A 34 2.74 -0.60 -1.28
C ILE A 34 3.24 -0.20 0.10
N VAL A 35 2.67 -0.82 1.14
CA VAL A 35 3.03 -0.56 2.53
C VAL A 35 4.14 -1.51 2.96
N SER A 36 5.28 -0.95 3.30
CA SER A 36 6.36 -1.62 4.02
C SER A 36 6.58 -0.91 5.35
N SER A 37 7.38 -1.50 6.23
CA SER A 37 7.68 -0.91 7.54
C SER A 37 9.05 -1.32 8.02
N VAL A 38 9.59 -0.54 8.96
CA VAL A 38 10.88 -0.81 9.60
C VAL A 38 10.86 -2.06 10.48
N LEU A 39 9.69 -2.46 10.98
CA LEU A 39 9.47 -3.71 11.73
C LEU A 39 8.26 -4.49 11.20
N PRO A 40 8.39 -5.80 10.88
CA PRO A 40 9.50 -6.68 11.28
C PRO A 40 10.80 -6.51 10.48
N GLU A 41 10.71 -6.17 9.18
CA GLU A 41 11.86 -5.84 8.33
C GLU A 41 11.37 -5.14 7.05
N LEU A 42 12.15 -4.21 6.50
CA LEU A 42 11.93 -3.70 5.15
C LEU A 42 12.53 -4.64 4.11
N SER A 43 11.68 -5.26 3.31
CA SER A 43 12.11 -6.07 2.17
C SER A 43 12.00 -5.31 0.85
N LEU A 44 13.14 -4.88 0.30
CA LEU A 44 13.22 -4.23 -1.02
C LEU A 44 12.73 -5.17 -2.14
N ASN A 45 13.05 -6.47 -2.05
CA ASN A 45 12.59 -7.46 -3.02
C ASN A 45 11.05 -7.53 -3.11
N ILE A 46 10.36 -7.35 -1.99
CA ILE A 46 8.90 -7.36 -1.97
C ILE A 46 8.34 -6.09 -2.60
N ILE A 47 8.96 -4.94 -2.35
CA ILE A 47 8.62 -3.69 -3.04
C ILE A 47 8.74 -3.86 -4.55
N ASP A 48 9.87 -4.38 -5.04
CA ASP A 48 10.11 -4.59 -6.47
C ASP A 48 9.05 -5.50 -7.11
N ARG A 49 8.65 -6.57 -6.41
CA ARG A 49 7.60 -7.49 -6.90
C ARG A 49 6.24 -6.80 -7.01
N TYR A 50 5.90 -5.93 -6.07
CA TYR A 50 4.65 -5.17 -6.16
C TYR A 50 4.71 -4.08 -7.23
N LEU A 51 5.85 -3.43 -7.41
CA LEU A 51 6.06 -2.48 -8.52
C LEU A 51 5.86 -3.16 -9.87
N VAL A 52 6.46 -4.33 -10.08
CA VAL A 52 6.23 -5.13 -11.31
C VAL A 52 4.75 -5.45 -11.50
N ALA A 53 4.05 -5.83 -10.44
CA ALA A 53 2.62 -6.12 -10.50
C ALA A 53 1.78 -4.87 -10.82
N ALA A 54 2.08 -3.73 -10.20
CA ALA A 54 1.40 -2.45 -10.44
C ALA A 54 1.56 -2.02 -11.91
N GLU A 55 2.78 -2.04 -12.43
CA GLU A 55 3.09 -1.70 -13.82
C GLU A 55 2.42 -2.66 -14.81
N THR A 56 2.42 -3.97 -14.52
CA THR A 56 1.74 -4.99 -15.37
C THR A 56 0.24 -4.75 -15.45
N LEU A 57 -0.36 -4.25 -14.37
CA LEU A 57 -1.79 -3.95 -14.28
C LEU A 57 -2.13 -2.51 -14.69
N ASN A 58 -1.13 -1.71 -15.06
CA ASN A 58 -1.26 -0.28 -15.35
C ASN A 58 -1.96 0.49 -14.21
N ILE A 59 -1.60 0.16 -12.97
CA ILE A 59 -2.09 0.77 -11.73
C ILE A 59 -0.97 1.65 -11.17
N ALA A 60 -1.27 2.88 -10.75
CA ALA A 60 -0.26 3.77 -10.22
C ALA A 60 0.29 3.25 -8.87
N PRO A 61 1.60 3.01 -8.70
CA PRO A 61 2.16 2.63 -7.41
C PRO A 61 2.40 3.85 -6.51
N LEU A 62 2.22 3.66 -5.20
CA LEU A 62 2.61 4.59 -4.14
C LEU A 62 3.35 3.80 -3.06
N LEU A 63 4.63 4.10 -2.82
CA LEU A 63 5.39 3.46 -1.75
C LEU A 63 5.14 4.18 -0.43
N VAL A 64 4.88 3.41 0.62
CA VAL A 64 4.66 3.93 1.98
C VAL A 64 5.54 3.16 2.94
N LEU A 65 6.52 3.84 3.56
CA LEU A 65 7.27 3.31 4.69
C LEU A 65 6.56 3.72 5.98
N ASN A 66 5.96 2.74 6.66
CA ASN A 66 5.23 2.92 7.90
C ASN A 66 6.11 2.66 9.14
N LYS A 67 5.61 3.12 10.30
CA LYS A 67 6.25 2.98 11.62
C LYS A 67 7.58 3.73 11.75
N VAL A 68 7.70 4.88 11.06
CA VAL A 68 8.94 5.68 11.09
C VAL A 68 9.21 6.30 12.47
N ASP A 69 8.22 6.30 13.36
CA ASP A 69 8.37 6.64 14.78
C ASP A 69 9.31 5.70 15.54
N LEU A 70 9.61 4.52 14.99
CA LEU A 70 10.51 3.55 15.59
C LEU A 70 11.97 3.69 15.15
N LEU A 71 12.27 4.64 14.25
CA LEU A 71 13.61 4.88 13.74
C LEU A 71 14.35 5.91 14.59
N GLU A 72 15.57 5.56 14.98
CA GLU A 72 16.54 6.56 15.45
C GLU A 72 17.04 7.40 14.26
N VAL A 73 17.60 8.57 14.54
CA VAL A 73 18.01 9.55 13.50
C VAL A 73 18.98 8.94 12.48
N ASP A 74 19.97 8.17 12.95
CA ASP A 74 20.98 7.56 12.08
C ASP A 74 20.39 6.45 11.21
N ASP A 75 19.47 5.64 11.76
CA ASP A 75 18.78 4.60 11.00
C ASP A 75 17.87 5.20 9.94
N ARG A 76 17.17 6.29 10.26
CA ARG A 76 16.27 6.97 9.32
C ARG A 76 16.97 7.40 8.04
N ALA A 77 18.17 7.97 8.14
CA ALA A 77 18.95 8.38 6.97
C ALA A 77 19.27 7.20 6.04
N MET A 78 19.53 6.01 6.60
CA MET A 78 19.78 4.79 5.81
C MET A 78 18.52 4.35 5.04
N TYR A 79 17.36 4.35 5.69
CA TYR A 79 16.08 4.02 5.03
C TYR A 79 15.71 5.03 3.94
N GLU A 80 15.94 6.32 4.19
CA GLU A 80 15.75 7.39 3.21
C GLU A 80 16.62 7.17 1.98
N GLU A 81 17.91 6.86 2.15
CA GLU A 81 18.81 6.61 1.03
C GLU A 81 18.43 5.36 0.22
N TRP A 82 17.99 4.27 0.87
CA TRP A 82 17.50 3.10 0.15
C TRP A 82 16.25 3.41 -0.67
N LEU A 83 15.31 4.19 -0.12
CA LEU A 83 14.06 4.49 -0.80
C LEU A 83 14.17 5.58 -1.85
N LYS A 84 15.19 6.43 -1.76
CA LYS A 84 15.52 7.45 -2.76
C LYS A 84 15.79 6.88 -4.14
N GLU A 85 16.28 5.65 -4.25
CA GLU A 85 16.44 4.99 -5.55
C GLU A 85 15.09 4.79 -6.26
N TYR A 86 14.01 4.53 -5.51
CA TYR A 86 12.66 4.45 -6.08
C TYR A 86 12.15 5.84 -6.51
N GLU A 87 12.47 6.88 -5.75
CA GLU A 87 12.15 8.26 -6.15
C GLU A 87 12.89 8.67 -7.43
N ARG A 88 14.16 8.29 -7.55
CA ARG A 88 14.98 8.56 -8.75
C ARG A 88 14.42 7.93 -10.03
N ILE A 89 13.74 6.80 -9.92
CA ILE A 89 13.07 6.14 -11.05
C ILE A 89 11.61 6.58 -11.22
N GLY A 90 11.15 7.58 -10.45
CA GLY A 90 9.88 8.28 -10.66
C GLY A 90 8.73 7.83 -9.75
N TYR A 91 8.97 6.94 -8.80
CA TYR A 91 7.94 6.54 -7.84
C TYR A 91 7.83 7.53 -6.68
N LYS A 92 6.61 7.72 -6.18
CA LYS A 92 6.40 8.49 -4.96
C LYS A 92 6.63 7.61 -3.73
N VAL A 93 7.35 8.16 -2.76
CA VAL A 93 7.60 7.52 -1.47
C VAL A 93 7.06 8.43 -0.37
N LEU A 94 6.33 7.86 0.60
CA LEU A 94 5.89 8.55 1.81
C LEU A 94 6.42 7.85 3.05
N PHE A 95 6.89 8.63 4.01
CA PHE A 95 7.27 8.19 5.34
C PHE A 95 6.10 8.50 6.27
N VAL A 96 5.55 7.48 6.92
CA VAL A 96 4.34 7.62 7.72
C VAL A 96 4.46 6.93 9.06
N SER A 97 3.75 7.48 10.05
CA SER A 97 3.50 6.81 11.31
C SER A 97 2.12 7.15 11.82
N LYS A 98 1.34 6.12 12.13
CA LYS A 98 0.08 6.28 12.84
C LYS A 98 0.28 6.90 14.22
N ASN A 99 1.33 6.50 14.93
CA ASN A 99 1.52 6.85 16.34
C ASN A 99 1.93 8.32 16.51
N SER A 100 2.86 8.80 15.69
CA SER A 100 3.28 10.20 15.72
C SER A 100 2.38 11.11 14.87
N GLY A 101 1.58 10.53 13.97
CA GLY A 101 0.78 11.26 12.97
C GLY A 101 1.60 11.74 11.76
N GLU A 102 2.90 11.45 11.72
CA GLU A 102 3.78 11.85 10.64
C GLU A 102 3.29 11.31 9.29
N GLY A 103 3.26 12.17 8.26
CA GLY A 103 2.94 11.83 6.88
C GLY A 103 1.49 11.39 6.60
N ILE A 104 0.62 11.34 7.61
CA ILE A 104 -0.77 10.89 7.44
C ILE A 104 -1.56 11.84 6.54
N SER A 105 -1.44 13.16 6.73
CA SER A 105 -2.10 14.14 5.87
C SER A 105 -1.63 14.08 4.41
N ASP A 106 -0.34 13.84 4.17
CA ASP A 106 0.19 13.67 2.81
C ASP A 106 -0.35 12.39 2.15
N LEU A 107 -0.47 11.31 2.93
CA LEU A 107 -1.10 10.08 2.50
C LEU A 107 -2.57 10.31 2.14
N GLU A 108 -3.36 10.99 2.98
CA GLU A 108 -4.76 11.36 2.66
C GLU A 108 -4.88 12.12 1.34
N VAL A 109 -3.98 13.07 1.09
CA VAL A 109 -3.95 13.84 -0.16
C VAL A 109 -3.65 12.93 -1.35
N GLN A 110 -2.75 11.96 -1.23
CA GLN A 110 -2.47 11.02 -2.34
C GLN A 110 -3.63 10.07 -2.64
N LEU A 111 -4.39 9.68 -1.61
CA LEU A 111 -5.45 8.69 -1.73
C LEU A 111 -6.77 9.27 -2.27
N ARG A 112 -6.95 10.59 -2.21
CA ARG A 112 -8.22 11.24 -2.56
C ARG A 112 -8.61 10.99 -4.02
N ASP A 113 -9.91 10.81 -4.24
CA ASP A 113 -10.55 10.63 -5.56
C ASP A 113 -10.01 9.43 -6.36
N ARG A 114 -9.54 8.39 -5.67
CA ARG A 114 -8.99 7.15 -6.27
C ARG A 114 -9.53 5.92 -5.56
N ILE A 115 -9.65 4.82 -6.30
CA ILE A 115 -9.83 3.49 -5.73
C ILE A 115 -8.44 2.93 -5.41
N ASN A 116 -8.12 2.89 -4.12
CA ASN A 116 -6.81 2.47 -3.62
C ASN A 116 -6.86 1.03 -3.09
N ILE A 117 -5.82 0.26 -3.37
CA ILE A 117 -5.58 -1.03 -2.69
C ILE A 117 -4.32 -0.97 -1.85
N PHE A 118 -4.39 -1.43 -0.61
CA PHE A 118 -3.25 -1.53 0.29
C PHE A 118 -2.66 -2.94 0.22
N VAL A 119 -1.39 -3.03 -0.17
CA VAL A 119 -0.63 -4.30 -0.27
C VAL A 119 0.63 -4.22 0.58
N GLY A 120 1.19 -5.37 0.95
CA GLY A 120 2.35 -5.44 1.84
C GLY A 120 2.31 -6.66 2.76
N GLN A 121 3.43 -6.98 3.40
CA GLN A 121 3.53 -8.13 4.31
C GLN A 121 2.58 -8.01 5.52
N SER A 122 2.30 -9.13 6.19
CA SER A 122 1.58 -9.08 7.46
C SER A 122 2.40 -8.30 8.51
N GLY A 123 1.72 -7.59 9.40
CA GLY A 123 2.38 -6.82 10.47
C GLY A 123 2.96 -5.46 10.09
N VAL A 124 3.00 -5.08 8.80
CA VAL A 124 3.52 -3.76 8.36
C VAL A 124 2.61 -2.57 8.71
N GLY A 125 1.40 -2.84 9.22
CA GLY A 125 0.45 -1.82 9.70
C GLY A 125 -0.57 -1.32 8.67
N LYS A 126 -0.89 -2.12 7.63
CA LYS A 126 -1.94 -1.80 6.64
C LYS A 126 -3.29 -1.47 7.29
N SER A 127 -3.83 -2.39 8.10
CA SER A 127 -5.12 -2.17 8.78
C SER A 127 -5.07 -0.98 9.73
N SER A 128 -3.94 -0.79 10.42
CA SER A 128 -3.74 0.36 11.30
C SER A 128 -3.79 1.69 10.54
N LEU A 129 -3.19 1.77 9.36
CA LEU A 129 -3.26 2.95 8.49
C LEU A 129 -4.68 3.17 7.95
N VAL A 130 -5.35 2.13 7.48
CA VAL A 130 -6.75 2.23 7.03
C VAL A 130 -7.64 2.79 8.14
N ASN A 131 -7.54 2.27 9.36
CA ASN A 131 -8.31 2.77 10.50
C ASN A 131 -7.95 4.21 10.87
N ALA A 132 -6.70 4.64 10.69
CA ALA A 132 -6.30 6.02 10.93
C ALA A 132 -6.89 6.99 9.89
N LEU A 133 -6.99 6.55 8.63
CA LEU A 133 -7.54 7.33 7.52
C LEU A 133 -9.08 7.33 7.48
N MET A 134 -9.69 6.34 8.12
CA MET A 134 -11.13 6.14 8.15
C MET A 134 -11.62 5.95 9.59
N PRO A 135 -11.55 6.99 10.42
CA PRO A 135 -11.94 6.90 11.83
C PRO A 135 -13.42 6.52 12.01
N GLU A 136 -14.27 6.79 11.03
CA GLU A 136 -15.71 6.46 11.07
C GLU A 136 -16.02 4.97 10.80
N LEU A 137 -15.03 4.20 10.35
CA LEU A 137 -15.23 2.82 9.89
C LEU A 137 -14.87 1.74 10.91
N GLU A 138 -14.52 2.10 12.16
CA GLU A 138 -14.05 1.22 13.26
C GLU A 138 -14.21 -0.27 12.96
N GLN A 139 -13.28 -0.81 12.17
CA GLN A 139 -13.22 -2.25 11.96
C GLN A 139 -12.61 -2.83 13.23
N GLU A 140 -13.35 -3.71 13.90
CA GLU A 140 -12.83 -4.54 14.98
C GLU A 140 -11.59 -5.26 14.45
N VAL A 141 -10.41 -4.84 14.92
CA VAL A 141 -9.16 -5.54 14.65
C VAL A 141 -9.10 -6.66 15.68
N GLU A 142 -9.43 -7.89 15.28
CA GLU A 142 -9.05 -9.07 16.08
C GLU A 142 -7.52 -9.17 16.08
N GLU A 143 -6.91 -8.98 17.25
CA GLU A 143 -5.49 -9.22 17.53
C GLU A 143 -5.15 -10.72 17.58
#